data_AF-A0A7Y2W935-F1
#
_entry.id   AF-A0A7Y2W935-F1
#
_cell.length_a   1.000
_cell.length_b   1.000
_cell.length_c   1.000
_cell.angle_alpha   90.00
_cell.angle_beta   90.00
_cell.angle_gamma   90.00
#
_symmetry.space_group_name_H-M   'P 1'
#
loop_
_entity.id
_entity.type
_entity.pdbx_description
1 polymer ?
#
loop_
_entity_poly.entity_id
_entity_poly.type
_entity_poly.pdbx_seq_one_letter_code
_entity_poly.pdbx_strand_id
1 'polypeptide(L)'
;MGWLLQKVGNWATKVQRVELEQFVARLKAMDSNEIGFLLAIATDRRHALKKMYGWDLLEPILVEAGDTTAALKLGQLIKALQRDNNLPISAALMVWLHTLRSATNLDLRLLGREMWGELSRGFGSIYDAAQSFGESSGKILELGDFQIFPAGLTPKPL
;
A
#
# COMPACT_ATOMS: atom_id res chain seq x y z
N MET A 1 -28.59 -2.91 18.72
CA MET A 1 -27.78 -3.07 17.49
C MET A 1 -26.33 -2.56 17.61
N GLY A 2 -26.00 -1.64 18.52
CA GLY A 2 -24.63 -1.07 18.62
C GLY A 2 -23.51 -2.02 19.06
N TRP A 3 -23.78 -2.97 19.97
CA TRP A 3 -22.73 -3.88 20.48
C TRP A 3 -22.16 -4.82 19.41
N LEU A 4 -22.98 -5.23 18.44
CA LEU A 4 -22.57 -6.10 17.33
C LEU A 4 -21.64 -5.33 16.37
N LEU A 5 -22.03 -4.11 15.99
CA LEU A 5 -21.23 -3.23 15.14
C LEU A 5 -19.88 -2.90 15.78
N GLN A 6 -19.88 -2.63 17.10
CA GLN A 6 -18.65 -2.39 17.86
C GLN A 6 -17.73 -3.63 17.89
N LYS A 7 -18.28 -4.83 18.11
CA LYS A 7 -17.48 -6.07 18.07
C LYS A 7 -16.91 -6.34 16.69
N VAL A 8 -17.69 -6.12 15.62
CA VAL A 8 -17.22 -6.29 14.23
C VAL A 8 -16.11 -5.29 13.91
N GLY A 9 -16.25 -4.02 14.32
CA GLY A 9 -15.21 -3.00 14.13
C GLY A 9 -13.90 -3.33 14.87
N ASN A 10 -14.00 -3.77 16.13
CA ASN A 10 -12.84 -4.18 16.93
C ASN A 10 -12.14 -5.42 16.33
N TRP A 11 -12.92 -6.40 15.87
CA TRP A 11 -12.39 -7.58 15.20
C TRP A 11 -11.69 -7.22 13.88
N ALA A 12 -12.32 -6.40 13.04
CA ALA A 12 -11.75 -5.96 11.77
C ALA A 12 -10.42 -5.21 11.99
N THR A 13 -10.37 -4.31 12.97
CA THR A 13 -9.13 -3.59 13.34
C THR A 13 -8.03 -4.55 13.79
N LYS A 14 -8.37 -5.57 14.59
CA LYS A 14 -7.40 -6.59 15.02
C LYS A 14 -6.84 -7.39 13.84
N VAL A 15 -7.69 -7.79 12.89
CA VAL A 15 -7.24 -8.50 11.68
C VAL A 15 -6.33 -7.61 10.84
N GLN A 16 -6.73 -6.36 10.59
CA GLN A 16 -5.93 -5.41 9.81
C GLN A 16 -4.57 -5.13 10.45
N ARG A 17 -4.52 -5.06 11.78
CA ARG A 17 -3.27 -4.93 12.55
C ARG A 17 -2.34 -6.11 12.27
N VAL A 18 -2.83 -7.35 12.44
CA VAL A 18 -2.03 -8.56 12.22
C VAL A 18 -1.55 -8.65 10.78
N GLU A 19 -2.41 -8.34 9.80
CA GLU A 19 -2.02 -8.30 8.39
C GLU A 19 -0.89 -7.30 8.13
N LEU A 20 -0.99 -6.09 8.70
CA LEU A 20 0.02 -5.05 8.53
C LEU A 20 1.33 -5.38 9.27
N GLU A 21 1.27 -5.94 10.48
CA GLU A 21 2.46 -6.40 11.20
C GLU A 21 3.23 -7.45 10.40
N GLN A 22 2.52 -8.42 9.82
CA GLN A 22 3.13 -9.44 8.96
C GLN A 22 3.70 -8.83 7.68
N PHE A 23 3.02 -7.85 7.08
CA PHE A 23 3.51 -7.16 5.90
C PHE A 23 4.80 -6.39 6.21
N VAL A 24 4.83 -5.60 7.29
CA VAL A 24 6.04 -4.89 7.76
C VAL A 24 7.17 -5.85 8.07
N ALA A 25 6.90 -6.99 8.73
CA ALA A 25 7.92 -7.99 9.02
C ALA A 25 8.57 -8.55 7.75
N ARG A 26 7.80 -8.74 6.67
CA ARG A 26 8.33 -9.14 5.36
C ARG A 26 9.17 -8.04 4.74
N LEU A 27 8.73 -6.78 4.80
CA LEU A 27 9.52 -5.65 4.30
C LEU A 27 10.87 -5.54 5.01
N LYS A 28 10.92 -5.78 6.32
CA LYS A 28 12.18 -5.78 7.08
C LYS A 28 13.16 -6.88 6.66
N ALA A 29 12.63 -8.02 6.22
CA ALA A 29 13.45 -9.15 5.76
C ALA A 29 13.98 -8.94 4.33
N MET A 30 13.36 -8.05 3.56
CA MET A 30 13.78 -7.72 2.19
C MET A 30 15.01 -6.81 2.18
N ASP A 31 15.86 -7.00 1.16
CA ASP A 31 16.93 -6.07 0.84
C ASP A 31 16.40 -4.81 0.10
N SER A 32 17.28 -3.82 -0.12
CA SER A 32 16.89 -2.57 -0.78
C SER A 32 16.43 -2.77 -2.23
N ASN A 33 16.93 -3.78 -2.94
CA ASN A 33 16.57 -4.04 -4.33
C ASN A 33 15.17 -4.67 -4.41
N GLU A 34 14.88 -5.63 -3.54
CA GLU A 34 13.55 -6.23 -3.39
C GLU A 34 12.50 -5.17 -3.00
N ILE A 35 12.83 -4.26 -2.07
CA ILE A 35 11.96 -3.13 -1.72
C ILE A 35 11.80 -2.18 -2.91
N GLY A 36 12.88 -1.87 -3.64
CA GLY A 36 12.82 -1.03 -4.84
C GLY A 36 11.88 -1.59 -5.90
N PHE A 37 11.90 -2.90 -6.13
CA PHE A 37 11.01 -3.59 -7.06
C PHE A 37 9.54 -3.50 -6.63
N LEU A 38 9.25 -3.81 -5.36
CA LEU A 38 7.90 -3.66 -4.81
C LEU A 38 7.40 -2.22 -4.93
N LEU A 39 8.23 -1.25 -4.58
CA LEU A 39 7.88 0.17 -4.61
C LEU A 39 7.67 0.69 -6.03
N ALA A 40 8.45 0.24 -7.01
CA ALA A 40 8.28 0.61 -8.41
C ALA A 40 6.89 0.19 -8.92
N ILE A 41 6.51 -1.07 -8.66
CA ILE A 41 5.18 -1.59 -9.04
C ILE A 41 4.10 -0.86 -8.25
N ALA A 42 4.28 -0.66 -6.94
CA ALA A 42 3.30 0.06 -6.12
C ALA A 42 3.07 1.48 -6.65
N THR A 43 4.13 2.21 -6.99
CA THR A 43 4.04 3.58 -7.52
C THR A 43 3.29 3.60 -8.85
N ASP A 44 3.60 2.70 -9.78
CA ASP A 44 2.89 2.57 -11.05
C ASP A 44 1.39 2.23 -10.84
N ARG A 45 1.09 1.32 -9.90
CA ARG A 45 -0.30 0.98 -9.57
C ARG A 45 -1.04 2.14 -8.91
N ARG A 46 -0.37 3.02 -8.16
CA ARG A 46 -0.95 4.25 -7.60
C ARG A 46 -1.50 5.13 -8.72
N HIS A 47 -0.70 5.38 -9.75
CA HIS A 47 -1.11 6.18 -10.91
C HIS A 47 -2.27 5.53 -11.66
N ALA A 48 -2.24 4.21 -11.83
CA ALA A 48 -3.34 3.47 -12.45
C ALA A 48 -4.65 3.60 -11.64
N LEU A 49 -4.59 3.50 -10.30
CA LEU A 49 -5.76 3.68 -9.44
C LEU A 49 -6.29 5.12 -9.49
N LYS A 50 -5.41 6.13 -9.54
CA LYS A 50 -5.80 7.53 -9.72
C LYS A 50 -6.52 7.74 -11.06
N LYS A 51 -6.04 7.15 -12.15
CA LYS A 51 -6.69 7.22 -13.47
C LYS A 51 -8.04 6.50 -13.51
N MET A 52 -8.15 5.36 -12.82
CA MET A 52 -9.35 4.51 -12.86
C MET A 52 -10.47 4.99 -11.93
N TYR A 53 -10.12 5.46 -10.73
CA TYR A 53 -11.07 5.77 -9.67
C TYR A 53 -11.03 7.23 -9.20
N GLY A 54 -10.06 8.03 -9.67
CA GLY A 54 -9.81 9.37 -9.14
C GLY A 54 -9.14 9.38 -7.76
N TRP A 55 -8.68 8.23 -7.26
CA TRP A 55 -8.10 8.13 -5.92
C TRP A 55 -6.68 8.73 -5.87
N ASP A 56 -6.54 9.85 -5.17
CA ASP A 56 -5.22 10.35 -4.79
C ASP A 56 -4.74 9.68 -3.50
N LEU A 57 -4.01 8.57 -3.64
CA LEU A 57 -3.56 7.78 -2.50
C LEU A 57 -2.40 8.41 -1.71
N LEU A 58 -1.87 9.56 -2.15
CA LEU A 58 -1.04 10.41 -1.30
C LEU A 58 -1.88 11.22 -0.30
N GLU A 59 -3.17 11.38 -0.56
CA GLU A 59 -4.17 11.99 0.33
C GLU A 59 -5.23 10.97 0.77
N PRO A 60 -4.84 9.90 1.49
CA PRO A 60 -5.72 8.75 1.74
C PRO A 60 -6.97 9.08 2.56
N ILE A 61 -6.95 10.12 3.40
CA ILE A 61 -8.13 10.59 4.15
C ILE A 61 -9.17 11.18 3.19
N LEU A 62 -8.74 11.91 2.16
CA LEU A 62 -9.64 12.47 1.16
C LEU A 62 -10.25 11.37 0.28
N VAL A 63 -9.47 10.32 -0.02
CA VAL A 63 -9.98 9.14 -0.73
C VAL A 63 -11.09 8.46 0.07
N GLU A 64 -10.89 8.19 1.37
CA GLU A 64 -11.93 7.58 2.21
C GLU A 64 -13.17 8.48 2.32
N ALA A 65 -12.99 9.79 2.44
CA ALA A 65 -14.10 10.74 2.51
C ALA A 65 -14.93 10.78 1.21
N GLY A 66 -14.28 10.59 0.05
CA GLY A 66 -14.95 10.53 -1.26
C GLY A 66 -15.51 9.15 -1.62
N ASP A 67 -14.90 8.08 -1.15
CA ASP A 67 -15.32 6.69 -1.39
C ASP A 67 -14.98 5.78 -0.19
N THR A 68 -15.95 5.62 0.72
CA THR A 68 -15.85 4.76 1.91
C THR A 68 -15.73 3.26 1.59
N THR A 69 -15.81 2.88 0.32
CA THR A 69 -15.62 1.50 -0.15
C THR A 69 -14.24 1.27 -0.77
N ALA A 70 -13.37 2.29 -0.83
CA ALA A 70 -12.08 2.21 -1.50
C ALA A 70 -11.21 1.06 -0.98
N ALA A 71 -11.06 0.94 0.35
CA ALA A 71 -10.31 -0.16 0.96
C ALA A 71 -10.92 -1.54 0.69
N LEU A 72 -12.26 -1.64 0.60
CA LEU A 72 -12.94 -2.89 0.28
C LEU A 72 -12.69 -3.30 -1.17
N LYS A 73 -12.88 -2.37 -2.12
CA LYS A 73 -12.61 -2.58 -3.56
C LYS A 73 -11.17 -3.00 -3.79
N LEU A 74 -10.21 -2.33 -3.14
CA LEU A 74 -8.80 -2.68 -3.25
C LEU A 74 -8.51 -4.08 -2.70
N GLY A 75 -9.10 -4.43 -1.56
CA GLY A 75 -9.02 -5.79 -1.01
C GLY A 75 -9.60 -6.86 -1.94
N GLN A 76 -10.67 -6.56 -2.68
CA GLN A 76 -11.23 -7.47 -3.69
C GLN A 76 -10.30 -7.65 -4.89
N LEU A 77 -9.69 -6.56 -5.37
CA LEU A 77 -8.70 -6.61 -6.46
C LEU A 77 -7.48 -7.46 -6.07
N ILE A 78 -6.96 -7.27 -4.85
CA ILE A 78 -5.84 -8.07 -4.32
C ILE A 78 -6.21 -9.56 -4.30
N LYS A 79 -7.41 -9.91 -3.81
CA LYS A 79 -7.87 -11.31 -3.78
C LYS A 79 -8.06 -11.90 -5.17
N ALA A 80 -8.40 -11.11 -6.19
CA ALA A 80 -8.46 -11.57 -7.57
C ALA A 80 -7.06 -11.86 -8.10
N LEU A 81 -6.13 -10.92 -7.94
CA LEU A 81 -4.73 -11.07 -8.36
C LEU A 81 -4.04 -12.27 -7.70
N GLN A 82 -4.30 -12.52 -6.41
CA GLN A 82 -3.78 -13.69 -5.70
C GLN A 82 -4.33 -14.99 -6.27
N ARG A 83 -5.62 -15.03 -6.65
CA ARG A 83 -6.25 -16.19 -7.30
C ARG A 83 -5.65 -16.44 -8.69
N ASP A 84 -5.31 -15.39 -9.41
CA ASP A 84 -4.69 -15.45 -10.73
C ASP A 84 -3.15 -15.64 -10.67
N ASN A 85 -2.60 -15.92 -9.48
CA ASN A 85 -1.17 -16.08 -9.22
C ASN A 85 -0.30 -14.85 -9.61
N ASN A 86 -0.90 -13.66 -9.68
CA ASN A 86 -0.22 -12.40 -9.93
C ASN A 86 0.29 -11.79 -8.62
N LEU A 87 1.20 -12.50 -7.98
CA LEU A 87 1.72 -12.17 -6.65
C LEU A 87 2.41 -10.80 -6.59
N PRO A 88 3.26 -10.39 -7.56
CA PRO A 88 3.95 -9.10 -7.50
C PRO A 88 2.98 -7.91 -7.48
N ILE A 89 1.96 -7.92 -8.35
CA ILE A 89 0.97 -6.84 -8.37
C ILE A 89 0.11 -6.89 -7.11
N SER A 90 -0.25 -8.09 -6.62
CA SER A 90 -1.01 -8.21 -5.38
C SER A 90 -0.27 -7.61 -4.17
N ALA A 91 1.05 -7.87 -4.05
CA ALA A 91 1.89 -7.32 -2.99
C ALA A 91 2.01 -5.79 -3.11
N ALA A 92 2.16 -5.28 -4.33
CA ALA A 92 2.18 -3.84 -4.59
C ALA A 92 0.87 -3.13 -4.21
N LEU A 93 -0.29 -3.76 -4.45
CA LEU A 93 -1.57 -3.20 -4.03
C LEU A 93 -1.80 -3.27 -2.52
N MET A 94 -1.18 -4.23 -1.81
CA MET A 94 -1.24 -4.30 -0.35
C MET A 94 -0.66 -3.04 0.30
N VAL A 95 0.38 -2.42 -0.28
CA VAL A 95 0.94 -1.13 0.18
C VAL A 95 -0.17 -0.07 0.25
N TRP A 96 -0.98 0.05 -0.79
CA TRP A 96 -2.04 1.05 -0.88
C TRP A 96 -3.25 0.70 0.00
N LEU A 97 -3.56 -0.59 0.16
CA LEU A 97 -4.61 -1.04 1.08
C LEU A 97 -4.26 -0.69 2.53
N HIS A 98 -3.03 -0.97 2.93
CA HIS A 98 -2.55 -0.62 4.27
C HIS A 98 -2.40 0.88 4.46
N THR A 99 -2.08 1.63 3.39
CA THR A 99 -2.07 3.10 3.41
C THR A 99 -3.45 3.66 3.73
N LEU A 100 -4.51 3.24 3.01
CA LEU A 100 -5.88 3.68 3.29
C LEU A 100 -6.31 3.35 4.72
N ARG A 101 -6.11 2.09 5.15
CA ARG A 101 -6.48 1.62 6.50
C ARG A 101 -5.74 2.37 7.60
N SER A 102 -4.45 2.65 7.43
CA SER A 102 -3.63 3.30 8.46
C SER A 102 -3.85 4.81 8.55
N ALA A 103 -4.26 5.44 7.44
CA ALA A 103 -4.59 6.85 7.44
C ALA A 103 -5.87 7.13 8.23
N THR A 104 -6.87 6.25 8.14
CA THR A 104 -8.19 6.43 8.74
C THR A 104 -8.32 5.79 10.13
N ASN A 105 -7.41 4.87 10.48
CA ASN A 105 -7.39 4.20 11.78
C ASN A 105 -6.14 4.56 12.60
N LEU A 106 -6.36 5.27 13.72
CA LEU A 106 -5.30 5.66 14.66
C LEU A 106 -4.49 4.47 15.19
N ASP A 107 -5.16 3.33 15.43
CA ASP A 107 -4.53 2.13 15.99
C ASP A 107 -3.50 1.50 15.04
N LEU A 108 -3.66 1.74 13.73
CA LEU A 108 -2.80 1.24 12.67
C LEU A 108 -1.77 2.28 12.21
N ARG A 109 -1.96 3.55 12.58
CA ARG A 109 -1.18 4.67 12.02
C ARG A 109 0.32 4.53 12.27
N LEU A 110 0.72 4.08 13.46
CA LEU A 110 2.13 3.85 13.78
C LEU A 110 2.74 2.78 12.88
N LEU A 111 2.05 1.65 12.70
CA LEU A 111 2.48 0.57 11.80
C LEU A 111 2.50 1.03 10.34
N GLY A 112 1.56 1.89 9.93
CA GLY A 112 1.56 2.49 8.59
C GLY A 112 2.80 3.35 8.34
N ARG A 113 3.23 4.14 9.34
CA ARG A 113 4.48 4.92 9.27
C ARG A 113 5.70 4.02 9.21
N GLU A 114 5.71 2.94 9.97
CA GLU A 114 6.78 1.93 9.95
C GLU A 114 6.88 1.27 8.57
N MET A 115 5.75 0.87 7.97
CA MET A 115 5.69 0.34 6.61
C MET A 115 6.31 1.31 5.60
N TRP A 116 5.94 2.60 5.65
CA TRP A 116 6.52 3.62 4.77
C TRP A 116 7.99 3.90 5.06
N GLY A 117 8.43 3.74 6.31
CA GLY A 117 9.85 3.78 6.69
C GLY A 117 10.65 2.67 6.00
N GLU A 118 10.14 1.44 6.03
CA GLU A 118 10.78 0.32 5.34
C GLU A 118 10.77 0.49 3.81
N LEU A 119 9.66 0.95 3.24
CA LEU A 119 9.56 1.20 1.79
C LEU A 119 10.58 2.27 1.32
N SER A 120 10.91 3.25 2.16
CA SER A 120 11.88 4.29 1.81
C SER A 120 13.29 3.74 1.55
N ARG A 121 13.62 2.54 2.05
CA ARG A 121 14.90 1.87 1.75
C ARG A 121 15.08 1.55 0.26
N GLY A 122 13.98 1.46 -0.49
CA GLY A 122 13.99 1.21 -1.94
C GLY A 122 14.12 2.47 -2.81
N PHE A 123 14.18 3.68 -2.23
CA PHE A 123 14.23 4.91 -3.03
C PHE A 123 15.46 4.98 -3.93
N GLY A 124 16.60 4.41 -3.51
CA GLY A 124 17.83 4.40 -4.29
C GLY A 124 17.86 3.38 -5.43
N SER A 125 17.03 2.33 -5.38
CA SER A 125 17.04 1.20 -6.31
C SER A 125 15.83 1.14 -7.24
N ILE A 126 14.86 2.06 -7.08
CA ILE A 126 13.57 1.99 -7.78
C ILE A 126 13.71 2.04 -9.31
N TYR A 127 14.66 2.83 -9.83
CA TYR A 127 14.84 2.98 -11.28
C TYR A 127 15.42 1.73 -11.91
N ASP A 128 16.44 1.13 -11.28
CA ASP A 128 17.02 -0.15 -11.71
C ASP A 128 15.95 -1.25 -11.66
N ALA A 129 15.15 -1.28 -10.59
CA ALA A 129 14.09 -2.25 -10.45
C ALA A 129 12.97 -2.08 -11.50
N ALA A 130 12.63 -0.83 -11.84
CA ALA A 130 11.68 -0.54 -12.90
C ALA A 130 12.21 -0.90 -14.28
N GLN A 131 13.52 -0.71 -14.52
CA GLN A 131 14.17 -1.16 -15.74
C GLN A 131 14.09 -2.69 -15.88
N SER A 132 14.48 -3.45 -14.84
CA SER A 132 14.38 -4.91 -14.85
C SER A 132 12.93 -5.41 -15.03
N PHE A 133 11.96 -4.71 -14.45
CA PHE A 133 10.54 -5.01 -14.70
C PHE A 133 10.16 -4.75 -16.17
N GLY A 134 10.61 -3.65 -16.76
CA GLY A 134 10.34 -3.31 -18.16
C GLY A 134 10.95 -4.30 -19.14
N GLU A 135 12.18 -4.75 -18.88
CA GLU A 135 12.88 -5.76 -19.71
C GLU A 135 12.16 -7.11 -19.72
N SER A 136 11.58 -7.52 -18.59
CA SER A 136 10.88 -8.80 -18.47
C SER A 136 9.41 -8.76 -18.91
N SER A 137 8.74 -7.62 -18.78
CA SER A 137 7.30 -7.49 -19.04
C SER A 137 6.94 -6.70 -20.31
N GLY A 138 7.90 -5.98 -20.90
CA GLY A 138 7.67 -5.03 -22.00
C GLY A 138 6.94 -3.75 -21.57
N LYS A 139 6.71 -3.53 -20.28
CA LYS A 139 5.94 -2.39 -19.77
C LYS A 139 6.82 -1.40 -19.02
N ILE A 140 6.71 -0.12 -19.39
CA ILE A 140 7.32 1.00 -18.68
C ILE A 140 6.45 1.37 -17.47
N LEU A 141 7.06 1.46 -16.29
CA LEU A 141 6.39 1.83 -15.05
C LEU A 141 6.36 3.35 -14.86
N GLU A 142 5.23 3.87 -14.38
CA GLU A 142 5.08 5.29 -14.02
C GLU A 142 5.56 5.54 -12.58
N LEU A 143 6.70 6.21 -12.43
CA LEU A 143 7.39 6.37 -11.13
C LEU A 143 7.27 7.78 -10.51
N GLY A 144 6.39 8.64 -11.01
CA GLY A 144 6.23 10.00 -10.46
C GLY A 144 6.00 9.99 -8.94
N ASP A 145 6.58 10.94 -8.22
CA ASP A 145 6.35 11.17 -6.78
C ASP A 145 6.57 9.93 -5.88
N PHE A 146 7.47 9.02 -6.25
CA PHE A 146 7.75 7.79 -5.48
C PHE A 146 8.39 8.08 -4.10
N GLN A 147 9.03 9.23 -3.95
CA GLN A 147 9.68 9.67 -2.71
C GLN A 147 8.70 10.38 -1.75
N ILE A 148 7.47 10.64 -2.19
CA ILE A 148 6.48 11.34 -1.38
C ILE A 148 5.76 10.31 -0.48
N PHE A 149 5.76 10.58 0.82
CA PHE A 149 4.98 9.82 1.79
C PHE A 149 3.51 10.28 1.77
N PRO A 150 2.53 9.37 1.90
CA PRO A 150 1.14 9.77 2.05
C PRO A 150 0.92 10.62 3.31
N ALA A 151 0.00 11.58 3.22
CA ALA A 151 -0.36 12.49 4.29
C ALA A 151 -0.69 11.71 5.58
N GLY A 152 -0.07 12.11 6.69
CA GLY A 152 -0.23 11.49 8.01
C GLY A 152 0.55 10.19 8.23
N LEU A 153 1.29 9.69 7.22
CA LEU A 153 2.06 8.44 7.28
C LEU A 153 3.58 8.62 7.09
N THR A 154 4.09 9.84 7.18
CA THR A 154 5.54 10.11 7.22
C THR A 154 6.21 9.33 8.35
N PRO A 155 7.33 8.60 8.11
CA PRO A 155 7.94 7.70 9.09
C PRO A 155 8.30 8.35 10.43
N LYS A 156 8.83 9.58 10.37
CA LYS A 156 9.09 10.43 11.53
C LYS A 156 8.16 11.63 11.47
N PRO A 157 7.10 11.70 12.31
CA PRO A 157 6.30 12.93 12.41
C PRO A 157 7.20 14.09 12.84
N LEU A 158 6.95 15.27 12.25
CA LEU A 158 7.46 16.54 12.75
C LEU A 158 6.82 16.90 14.10
#